data_AF-A0A6A4UIU7-F1
#
_entry.id   AF-A0A6A4UIU7-F1
#
_cell.length_a   1.000
_cell.length_b   1.000
_cell.length_c   1.000
_cell.angle_alpha   90.00
_cell.angle_beta   90.00
_cell.angle_gamma   90.00
#
_symmetry.space_group_name_H-M   'P 1'
#
loop_
_entity.id
_entity.type
_entity.pdbx_description
1 polymer ?
#
loop_
_entity_poly.entity_id
_entity_poly.type
_entity_poly.pdbx_seq_one_letter_code
_entity_poly.pdbx_strand_id
1 'polypeptide(L)' 'MGSFGLTEILIIVFIIILLFGGRKIPELAKGLGEGFRSFKKGLKGDDSEEKKQ' A
#
# COMPACT_ATOMS: atom_id res chain seq x y z
N MET A 1 -14.08 -14.31 -24.77
CA MET A 1 -13.87 -13.01 -24.11
C MET A 1 -12.96 -13.27 -22.93
N GLY A 2 -11.67 -12.91 -23.06
CA GLY A 2 -10.65 -13.21 -22.05
C GLY A 2 -10.98 -12.46 -20.77
N SER A 3 -11.21 -13.18 -19.68
CA SER A 3 -11.11 -12.56 -18.37
C SER A 3 -9.64 -12.16 -18.21
N PHE A 4 -9.40 -10.96 -17.69
CA PHE A 4 -8.10 -10.63 -17.13
C PHE A 4 -7.85 -11.60 -15.97
N GLY A 5 -7.29 -12.74 -16.31
CA GLY A 5 -7.05 -13.84 -15.40
C GLY A 5 -5.94 -13.46 -14.43
N LEU A 6 -5.87 -14.20 -13.32
CA LEU A 6 -4.79 -14.05 -12.35
C LEU A 6 -3.41 -14.07 -13.02
N THR A 7 -3.24 -14.82 -14.10
CA THR A 7 -2.01 -14.91 -14.90
C THR A 7 -1.58 -13.57 -15.49
N GLU A 8 -2.49 -12.80 -16.10
CA GLU A 8 -2.16 -11.51 -16.72
C GLU A 8 -1.72 -10.50 -15.66
N ILE A 9 -2.44 -10.47 -14.53
CA ILE A 9 -2.13 -9.61 -13.38
C ILE A 9 -0.74 -9.96 -12.82
N LEU A 10 -0.43 -11.26 -12.69
CA LEU A 10 0.87 -11.74 -12.24
C LEU A 10 2.01 -11.27 -13.16
N ILE A 11 1.82 -11.35 -14.47
CA ILE A 11 2.81 -10.89 -15.46
C ILE A 11 3.04 -9.38 -15.34
N ILE A 12 1.97 -8.59 -15.21
CA ILE A 12 2.07 -7.13 -15.06
C ILE A 12 2.83 -6.78 -13.77
N VAL A 13 2.46 -7.41 -12.65
CA VAL A 13 3.13 -7.20 -11.36
C VAL A 13 4.61 -7.60 -11.45
N PHE A 14 4.91 -8.71 -12.13
CA PHE A 14 6.29 -9.16 -12.34
C PHE A 14 7.12 -8.13 -13.13
N ILE A 15 6.57 -7.56 -14.20
CA ILE A 15 7.24 -6.50 -14.98
C ILE A 15 7.46 -5.25 -14.12
N ILE A 16 6.46 -4.82 -13.33
CA ILE A 16 6.60 -3.68 -12.42
C ILE A 16 7.72 -3.93 -11.41
N ILE A 17 7.81 -5.13 -10.85
CA ILE A 17 8.89 -5.51 -9.92
C ILE A 17 10.25 -5.49 -10.60
N LEU A 18 10.37 -5.90 -11.87
CA LEU A 18 11.64 -5.83 -12.60
C LEU A 18 12.08 -4.40 -12.90
N LEU A 19 11.14 -3.51 -13.27
CA LEU A 19 11.43 -2.11 -13.60
C LEU A 19 11.79 -1.28 -12.38
N PHE A 20 11.03 -1.41 -11.29
CA PHE A 20 11.22 -0.63 -10.07
C PHE A 20 12.15 -1.32 -9.07
N GLY A 21 12.36 -2.62 -9.21
CA GLY A 21 13.05 -3.47 -8.23
C GLY A 21 12.15 -3.82 -7.05
N GLY A 22 12.23 -5.06 -6.56
CA GLY A 22 11.43 -5.54 -5.43
C GLY A 22 11.62 -4.75 -4.12
N ARG A 23 12.66 -3.91 -4.02
CA ARG A 23 12.94 -3.04 -2.86
C ARG A 23 12.16 -1.73 -2.87
N LYS A 24 11.74 -1.20 -4.04
CA LYS A 24 10.99 0.06 -4.11
C LYS A 24 9.53 -0.09 -3.70
N ILE A 25 8.91 -1.24 -3.98
CA ILE A 25 7.53 -1.53 -3.57
C ILE A 25 7.34 -1.40 -2.04
N PRO A 26 8.14 -2.04 -1.17
CA PRO A 26 7.99 -1.91 0.28
C PRO A 26 8.34 -0.51 0.79
N GLU A 27 9.29 0.19 0.16
CA GLU A 27 9.63 1.58 0.51
C GLU A 27 8.45 2.54 0.23
N LEU A 28 7.83 2.43 -0.94
CA LEU A 28 6.63 3.16 -1.30
C LEU A 28 5.44 2.79 -0.39
N ALA A 29 5.24 1.50 -0.10
CA ALA A 29 4.19 1.04 0.80
C ALA A 29 4.37 1.59 2.22
N LYS A 30 5.61 1.68 2.72
CA LYS A 30 5.91 2.31 4.02
C LYS A 30 5.55 3.79 4.01
N GLY A 31 6.01 4.54 3.02
CA GLY A 31 5.71 5.97 2.90
C GLY A 31 4.22 6.26 2.74
N LEU A 32 3.53 5.50 1.89
CA LEU A 32 2.07 5.59 1.73
C LEU A 32 1.33 5.20 3.01
N GLY A 33 1.79 4.16 3.72
CA GLY A 33 1.19 3.70 4.98
C GLY A 33 1.33 4.70 6.12
N GLU A 34 2.50 5.32 6.25
CA GLU A 34 2.74 6.39 7.23
C GLU A 34 1.93 7.65 6.91
N GLY A 35 1.87 8.04 5.62
CA GLY A 35 1.03 9.13 5.15
C GLY A 35 -0.46 8.86 5.40
N PHE A 36 -0.95 7.67 5.05
CA PHE A 36 -2.34 7.27 5.29
C PHE A 36 -2.67 7.19 6.78
N ARG A 37 -1.75 6.71 7.63
CA ARG A 37 -1.91 6.69 9.08
C ARG A 37 -2.00 8.10 9.66
N SER A 38 -1.17 9.02 9.19
CA SER A 38 -1.17 10.42 9.61
C SER A 38 -2.42 11.15 9.12
N PHE A 39 -2.84 10.89 7.88
CA PHE A 39 -4.08 11.38 7.31
C PHE A 39 -5.30 10.89 8.09
N LYS A 40 -5.36 9.59 8.39
CA LYS A 40 -6.43 9.01 9.23
C LYS A 40 -6.42 9.57 10.65
N LYS A 41 -5.25 9.82 11.24
CA LYS A 41 -5.12 10.42 12.58
C LYS A 41 -5.62 11.87 12.60
N GLY A 42 -5.31 12.65 11.56
CA GLY A 42 -5.78 14.04 11.40
C GLY A 42 -7.27 14.14 11.11
N LEU A 43 -7.83 13.21 10.31
CA LEU A 43 -9.27 13.15 10.04
C LEU A 43 -10.09 12.68 11.25
N LYS A 44 -9.52 11.83 12.10
CA LYS A 44 -10.18 11.23 13.26
C LYS A 44 -9.93 12.05 14.55
N GLY A 45 -9.76 13.37 14.39
CA GLY A 45 -9.29 14.32 15.41
C GLY A 45 -9.55 13.89 16.86
N ASP A 46 -8.47 13.79 17.63
CA ASP A 46 -8.39 13.61 19.09
C ASP A 46 -9.13 12.43 19.77
N ASP A 47 -10.02 11.70 19.09
CA ASP A 47 -10.86 10.66 19.72
C ASP A 47 -10.18 9.27 19.86
N SER A 48 -8.86 9.20 20.03
CA SER A 48 -8.17 7.90 20.18
C SER A 48 -6.91 7.96 21.05
N GLU A 49 -6.91 8.77 22.11
CA GLU A 49 -5.97 8.58 23.24
C GLU A 49 -6.48 7.56 24.28
N GLU A 50 -7.66 6.96 24.12
CA GLU A 50 -8.18 5.97 25.08
C GLU A 50 -8.16 4.54 24.51
N LYS A 51 -6.98 3.94 24.43
CA LYS A 51 -6.83 2.47 24.57
C LYS A 51 -5.40 2.09 24.94
N LYS A 52 -4.98 2.58 26.10
CA LYS A 52 -3.98 1.90 26.94
C LYS A 52 -4.22 2.27 28.42
N GLN A 53 -5.32 1.77 28.97
CA GLN A 53 -5.37 1.27 30.34
C GLN A 53 -5.66 -0.23 30.25
#